data_AF-A0A976QA78-F1
#
_entry.id   AF-A0A976QA78-F1
#
_cell.length_a   1.000
_cell.length_b   1.000
_cell.length_c   1.000
_cell.angle_alpha   90.00
_cell.angle_beta   90.00
_cell.angle_gamma   90.00
#
_symmetry.space_group_name_H-M   'P 1'
#
loop_
_entity.id
_entity.type
_entity.pdbx_description
1 polymer ?
#
loop_
_entity_poly.entity_id
_entity_poly.type
_entity_poly.pdbx_seq_one_letter_code
_entity_poly.pdbx_strand_id
1 'polypeptide(L)' 'MMTLELDDETANLINELAAHEHITPVQLLKNLTLVYRNTLQANKHEAPELLTDFAGLLSNSPSFKGDPLAIQQAMRDEWS' A
#
# COMPACT_ATOMS: atom_id res chain seq x y z
N MET A 1 32.44 8.65 3.40
CA MET A 1 32.17 8.26 4.80
C MET A 1 31.26 9.33 5.36
N MET A 2 30.11 8.95 5.91
CA MET A 2 29.15 9.89 6.51
C MET A 2 29.08 9.56 7.99
N THR A 3 29.16 10.57 8.85
CA THR A 3 28.99 10.45 10.30
C THR A 3 27.61 10.94 10.68
N LEU A 4 26.97 10.24 11.62
CA LEU A 4 25.67 10.60 12.17
C LEU A 4 25.87 10.89 13.65
N GLU A 5 25.59 12.12 14.06
CA GLU A 5 25.58 12.49 15.47
C GLU A 5 24.31 11.91 16.11
N LEU A 6 24.49 11.11 17.17
CA LEU A 6 23.42 10.48 17.93
C LEU A 6 23.60 10.89 19.38
N ASP A 7 22.49 11.12 20.07
CA ASP A 7 22.50 11.24 21.52
C ASP A 7 22.84 9.89 22.17
N ASP A 8 23.38 9.96 23.39
CA ASP A 8 23.87 8.78 24.12
C ASP A 8 22.76 7.75 24.37
N GLU A 9 21.52 8.19 24.58
CA GLU A 9 20.36 7.32 24.81
C GLU A 9 20.03 6.51 23.55
N THR A 10 19.94 7.18 22.41
CA THR A 10 19.68 6.54 21.11
C THR A 10 20.81 5.61 20.69
N ALA A 11 22.08 5.98 20.96
CA ALA A 11 23.22 5.12 20.70
C ALA A 11 23.18 3.83 21.53
N ASN A 12 22.80 3.93 22.81
CA ASN A 12 22.63 2.78 23.69
C ASN A 12 21.48 1.88 23.21
N LEU A 13 20.34 2.47 22.87
CA LEU A 13 19.18 1.72 22.37
C LEU A 13 19.51 0.93 21.10
N ILE A 14 20.20 1.55 20.13
CA ILE A 14 20.64 0.89 18.89
C ILE A 14 21.57 -0.29 19.20
N ASN A 15 22.48 -0.13 20.16
CA ASN A 15 23.40 -1.19 20.56
C ASN A 15 22.67 -2.36 21.24
N GLU A 16 21.70 -2.08 22.12
CA GLU A 16 20.89 -3.09 22.78
C GLU A 16 20.03 -3.88 21.77
N LEU A 17 19.36 -3.17 20.86
CA LEU A 17 18.56 -3.77 19.78
C LEU A 17 19.42 -4.62 18.84
N ALA A 18 20.58 -4.10 18.44
CA ALA A 18 21.52 -4.84 17.60
C ALA A 18 22.04 -6.09 18.30
N ALA A 19 22.33 -6.02 19.61
CA ALA A 19 22.74 -7.16 20.42
C ALA A 19 21.63 -8.22 20.53
N HIS A 20 20.38 -7.80 20.73
CA HIS A 20 19.22 -8.68 20.79
C HIS A 20 18.99 -9.42 19.45
N GLU A 21 19.17 -8.73 18.33
CA GLU A 21 19.03 -9.33 17.00
C GLU A 21 20.30 -10.03 16.50
N HIS A 22 21.37 -10.09 17.32
CA HIS A 22 22.67 -10.67 16.97
C HIS A 22 23.29 -10.09 15.67
N ILE A 23 23.03 -8.81 15.40
CA ILE A 23 23.55 -8.10 14.24
C ILE A 23 24.40 -6.91 14.65
N THR A 24 25.15 -6.36 13.70
CA THR A 24 25.90 -5.12 13.96
C THR A 24 24.97 -3.89 13.91
N PRO A 25 25.25 -2.82 14.68
CA PRO A 25 24.48 -1.56 14.62
C PRO A 25 24.33 -1.01 13.20
N VAL A 26 25.37 -1.16 12.37
CA VAL A 26 25.36 -0.73 10.97
C VAL A 26 24.37 -1.57 10.14
N GLN A 27 24.27 -2.87 10.39
CA GLN A 27 23.29 -3.74 9.72
C GLN A 27 21.87 -3.43 10.19
N LEU A 28 21.67 -3.17 11.48
CA LEU A 28 20.38 -2.75 12.03
C LEU A 28 19.90 -1.46 11.32
N LEU A 29 20.77 -0.45 11.22
CA LEU A 29 20.46 0.80 10.51
C LEU A 29 20.14 0.58 9.02
N LYS A 30 20.88 -0.31 8.34
CA LYS A 30 20.56 -0.69 6.95
C LYS A 30 19.17 -1.31 6.84
N ASN A 31 18.84 -2.24 7.72
CA ASN A 31 17.53 -2.89 7.73
C ASN A 31 16.41 -1.88 8.01
N LEU A 32 16.62 -1.00 9.00
CA LEU A 32 15.68 0.08 9.31
C LEU A 32 15.48 1.04 8.13
N THR A 33 16.55 1.45 7.43
CA THR A 33 16.41 2.31 6.25
C THR A 33 15.65 1.61 5.10
N LEU A 34 15.83 0.30 4.93
CA LEU A 34 15.06 -0.48 3.97
C LEU A 34 13.58 -0.56 4.35
N VAL A 35 13.27 -0.85 5.62
CA VAL A 35 11.89 -0.89 6.13
C VAL A 35 11.23 0.48 6.00
N TYR A 36 11.93 1.56 6.35
CA TYR A 36 11.43 2.92 6.23
C TYR A 36 11.16 3.30 4.77
N ARG A 37 12.06 2.92 3.84
CA ARG A 37 11.83 3.13 2.40
C ARG A 37 10.61 2.35 1.92
N ASN A 38 10.49 1.08 2.30
CA ASN A 38 9.39 0.22 1.86
C ASN A 38 8.05 0.70 2.44
N THR A 39 8.02 1.15 3.69
CA THR A 39 6.81 1.70 4.32
C THR A 39 6.43 3.06 3.73
N LEU A 40 7.39 3.94 3.43
CA LEU A 40 7.09 5.19 2.70
C LEU A 40 6.64 4.94 1.26
N GLN A 41 7.16 3.92 0.59
CA GLN A 41 6.73 3.52 -0.75
C GLN A 41 5.35 2.86 -0.72
N ALA A 42 5.06 2.04 0.30
CA ALA A 42 3.73 1.49 0.54
C ALA A 42 2.71 2.59 0.83
N ASN A 43 3.06 3.59 1.65
CA ASN A 43 2.19 4.73 1.94
C ASN A 43 2.08 5.75 0.78
N LYS A 44 2.91 5.65 -0.26
CA LYS A 44 2.77 6.42 -1.50
C LYS A 44 1.79 5.79 -2.49
N HIS A 45 1.50 4.49 -2.33
CA HIS A 45 0.44 3.82 -3.05
C HIS A 45 -0.80 3.77 -2.16
N GLU A 46 -1.73 4.66 -2.47
CA GLU A 46 -3.13 4.62 -2.06
C GLU A 46 -3.37 4.96 -0.58
N ALA A 47 -3.88 6.19 -0.38
CA ALA A 47 -4.82 6.41 0.72
C ALA A 47 -5.82 5.25 0.73
N PRO A 48 -6.25 4.73 1.90
CA PRO A 48 -7.16 3.60 1.94
C PRO A 48 -8.38 3.93 1.08
N GLU A 49 -8.53 3.22 -0.05
CA GLU A 49 -9.62 3.45 -0.98
C GLU A 49 -10.94 3.26 -0.21
N LEU A 50 -11.68 4.36 -0.08
CA LEU A 50 -12.96 4.33 0.61
C LEU A 50 -13.98 3.67 -0.30
N LEU A 51 -15.02 3.05 0.27
CA LEU A 51 -16.14 2.51 -0.52
C LEU A 51 -16.78 3.59 -1.42
N THR A 52 -16.67 4.87 -1.04
CA THR A 52 -17.11 6.01 -1.82
C THR A 52 -16.27 6.28 -3.05
N ASP A 53 -15.01 5.88 -3.08
CA ASP A 53 -14.11 6.05 -4.23
C ASP A 53 -14.51 5.14 -5.40
N PHE A 54 -15.29 4.09 -5.11
CA PHE A 54 -15.92 3.21 -6.10
C PHE A 54 -17.33 3.68 -6.50
N ALA A 55 -17.91 4.69 -5.83
CA ALA A 55 -19.23 5.20 -6.16
C ALA A 55 -19.18 5.95 -7.51
N GLY A 56 -19.95 5.47 -8.49
CA GLY A 56 -19.96 6.02 -9.85
C GLY A 56 -18.98 5.34 -10.82
N LEU A 57 -18.10 4.45 -10.34
CA LEU A 57 -17.30 3.60 -11.22
C LEU A 57 -18.19 2.64 -12.02
N LEU A 58 -19.24 2.10 -11.37
CA LEU A 58 -20.22 1.23 -12.01
C LEU A 58 -21.03 1.93 -13.11
N SER A 59 -21.35 3.22 -12.95
CA SER A 59 -22.06 3.98 -14.00
C SER A 59 -21.23 4.16 -15.27
N ASN A 60 -19.90 4.17 -15.16
CA ASN A 60 -19.00 4.29 -16.31
C ASN A 60 -18.42 2.94 -16.77
N SER A 61 -18.78 1.84 -16.10
CA SER A 61 -18.27 0.51 -16.43
C SER A 61 -18.79 0.07 -17.80
N PRO A 62 -17.90 -0.39 -18.71
CA PRO A 62 -18.30 -0.94 -20.00
C PRO A 62 -19.32 -2.08 -19.90
N SER A 63 -19.30 -2.84 -18.80
CA SER A 63 -20.19 -3.97 -18.55
C SER A 63 -21.63 -3.59 -18.20
N PHE A 64 -21.86 -2.34 -17.79
CA PHE A 64 -23.19 -1.82 -17.42
C PHE A 64 -23.69 -0.76 -18.42
N LYS A 65 -23.11 -0.73 -19.63
CA LYS A 65 -23.56 0.17 -20.71
C LYS A 65 -24.80 -0.39 -21.41
N GLY A 66 -25.83 0.43 -21.50
CA GLY A 66 -27.09 0.12 -22.19
C GLY A 66 -28.29 0.10 -21.24
N ASP A 67 -29.49 0.27 -21.78
CA ASP A 67 -30.73 0.14 -20.99
C ASP A 67 -30.93 -1.35 -20.61
N PRO A 68 -30.93 -1.70 -19.31
CA PRO A 68 -31.10 -3.08 -18.87
C PRO A 68 -32.38 -3.73 -19.41
N LEU A 69 -33.45 -2.95 -19.56
CA LEU A 69 -34.73 -3.46 -20.06
C LEU A 69 -34.63 -3.84 -21.53
N ALA A 70 -33.94 -3.02 -22.33
CA ALA A 70 -33.69 -3.31 -23.74
C ALA A 70 -32.84 -4.57 -23.92
N ILE A 71 -31.81 -4.77 -23.09
CA ILE A 71 -30.96 -5.97 -23.11
C ILE A 71 -31.79 -7.21 -22.77
N GLN A 72 -32.58 -7.16 -21.70
CA GLN A 72 -33.45 -8.27 -21.28
C GLN A 72 -34.49 -8.62 -22.34
N GLN A 73 -35.04 -7.62 -23.02
CA GLN A 73 -36.02 -7.82 -24.07
C GLN A 73 -35.40 -8.47 -25.31
N ALA A 74 -34.22 -8.01 -25.75
CA ALA A 74 -33.49 -8.65 -26.83
C ALA A 74 -33.21 -10.14 -26.54
N MET A 75 -32.76 -10.47 -25.32
CA MET A 75 -32.52 -11.86 -24.91
C MET A 75 -33.78 -12.73 -24.93
N ARG A 76 -34.95 -12.18 -24.58
CA ARG A 76 -36.22 -12.90 -24.63
C ARG A 76 -36.67 -13.14 -26.07
N ASP A 77 -36.52 -12.12 -26.91
CA ASP A 77 -36.98 -12.16 -28.29
C ASP A 77 -36.07 -13.05 -29.16
N GLU A 78 -34.82 -13.33 -28.75
CA GLU A 78 -33.92 -14.33 -29.36
C GLU A 78 -34.42 -15.79 -29.25
N TRP A 79 -35.27 -16.09 -28.26
CA TRP A 79 -35.79 -17.45 -28.02
C TRP A 79 -37.21 -17.67 -28.58
N SER A 80 -37.77 -16.65 -29.24
CA SER A 80 -39.10 -16.69 -29.88
C SER A 80 -38.98 -17.06 -31.36
#